data_AF-A0AA38I8L0-F1
#
_entry.id   AF-A0AA38I8L0-F1
#
_cell.length_a   1.000
_cell.length_b   1.000
_cell.length_c   1.000
_cell.angle_alpha   90.00
_cell.angle_beta   90.00
_cell.angle_gamma   90.00
#
_symmetry.space_group_name_H-M   'P 1'
#
loop_
_entity.id
_entity.type
_entity.pdbx_description
1 polymer ?
#
loop_
_entity_poly.entity_id
_entity_poly.type
_entity_poly.pdbx_seq_one_letter_code
_entity_poly.pdbx_strand_id
1 'polypeptide(L)'
;MSKTMKEQAEEARKKLVPNKSADRYQKEYEIFKNWQQTNNVTEVDEDVILADVSEFSKKYEGSSVWTKISMVKSMLLTNENLDISSLCISQIIHETK
;
A
#
# COMPACT_ATOMS: atom_id res chain seq x y z
N MET A 1 -9.22 30.90 12.50
CA MET A 1 -8.28 30.76 11.37
C MET A 1 -8.85 29.75 10.39
N SER A 2 -8.86 30.06 9.09
CA SER A 2 -9.27 29.12 8.05
C SER A 2 -8.18 28.06 7.85
N LYS A 3 -8.56 26.78 7.74
CA LYS A 3 -7.62 25.70 7.39
C LYS A 3 -7.06 25.93 5.99
N THR A 4 -5.76 25.72 5.84
CA THR A 4 -5.11 25.75 4.53
C THR A 4 -5.49 24.50 3.72
N MET A 5 -5.38 24.56 2.39
CA MET A 5 -5.64 23.41 1.51
C MET A 5 -4.77 22.19 1.86
N LYS A 6 -3.55 22.41 2.35
CA LYS A 6 -2.65 21.34 2.78
C LYS A 6 -3.15 20.60 4.02
N GLU A 7 -3.63 21.33 5.02
CA GLU A 7 -4.20 20.76 6.25
C GLU A 7 -5.48 19.95 5.96
N GLN A 8 -6.31 20.44 5.04
CA GLN A 8 -7.51 19.69 4.61
C GLN A 8 -7.15 18.37 3.93
N ALA A 9 -6.10 18.37 3.09
CA ALA A 9 -5.60 17.15 2.45
C ALA A 9 -5.03 16.15 3.47
N GLU A 10 -4.29 16.62 4.49
CA GLU A 10 -3.78 15.75 5.55
C GLU A 10 -4.89 15.08 6.38
N GLU A 11 -5.94 15.83 6.74
CA GLU A 11 -7.08 15.24 7.44
C GLU A 11 -7.88 14.27 6.59
N ALA A 12 -7.98 14.53 5.29
CA ALA A 12 -8.59 13.59 4.35
C ALA A 12 -7.75 12.30 4.26
N ARG A 13 -6.42 12.40 4.18
CA ARG A 13 -5.50 11.25 4.17
C ARG A 13 -5.66 10.37 5.41
N LYS A 14 -5.76 10.97 6.60
CA LYS A 14 -5.97 10.22 7.85
C LYS A 14 -7.26 9.38 7.85
N LYS A 15 -8.26 9.72 7.02
CA LYS A 15 -9.52 8.97 6.89
C LYS A 15 -9.45 7.85 5.85
N LEU A 16 -8.36 7.74 5.08
CA LEU A 16 -8.16 6.67 4.09
C LEU A 16 -7.93 5.31 4.76
N VAL A 17 -7.47 5.31 6.02
CA VAL A 17 -7.33 4.11 6.84
C VAL A 17 -8.55 4.00 7.76
N PRO A 18 -9.36 2.93 7.66
CA PRO A 18 -10.52 2.77 8.53
C PRO A 18 -10.07 2.55 9.98
N ASN A 19 -10.56 3.37 10.91
CA ASN A 19 -10.21 3.29 12.34
C ASN A 19 -10.37 1.88 12.94
N LYS A 20 -11.43 1.15 12.54
CA LYS A 20 -11.71 -0.21 13.05
C LYS A 20 -10.67 -1.25 12.64
N SER A 21 -9.95 -1.02 11.54
CA SER A 21 -8.96 -1.94 10.98
C SER A 21 -7.57 -1.33 10.89
N ALA A 22 -7.32 -0.22 11.58
CA ALA A 22 -6.03 0.48 11.53
C ALA A 22 -4.85 -0.44 11.88
N ASP A 23 -5.00 -1.27 12.91
CA ASP A 23 -3.98 -2.25 13.31
C ASP A 23 -3.65 -3.24 12.19
N ARG A 24 -4.65 -3.64 11.39
CA ARG A 24 -4.43 -4.54 10.25
C ARG A 24 -3.65 -3.83 9.15
N TYR A 25 -3.97 -2.58 8.86
CA TYR A 25 -3.24 -1.78 7.86
C TYR A 25 -1.79 -1.55 8.29
N GLN A 26 -1.59 -1.18 9.56
CA GLN A 26 -0.27 -1.00 10.16
C GLN A 26 0.55 -2.30 10.09
N LYS A 27 -0.05 -3.45 10.42
CA LYS A 27 0.63 -4.74 10.33
C LYS A 27 1.07 -5.09 8.91
N GLU A 28 0.21 -4.92 7.91
CA GLU A 28 0.61 -5.21 6.52
C GLU A 28 1.68 -4.24 6.03
N TYR A 29 1.62 -2.97 6.45
CA TYR A 29 2.66 -1.98 6.16
C TYR A 29 4.00 -2.35 6.80
N GLU A 30 4.03 -2.80 8.05
CA GLU A 30 5.25 -3.29 8.71
C GLU A 30 5.84 -4.51 8.01
N ILE A 31 5.00 -5.44 7.55
CA ILE A 31 5.45 -6.59 6.75
C ILE A 31 6.14 -6.10 5.47
N PHE A 32 5.55 -5.12 4.77
CA PHE A 32 6.16 -4.51 3.59
C PHE A 32 7.49 -3.80 3.92
N LYS A 33 7.56 -3.00 4.98
CA LYS A 33 8.82 -2.33 5.37
C LYS A 33 9.92 -3.32 5.74
N ASN A 34 9.58 -4.44 6.39
CA ASN A 34 10.55 -5.50 6.67
C ASN A 34 11.04 -6.18 5.38
N TRP A 35 10.15 -6.42 4.43
CA TRP A 35 10.51 -6.92 3.10
C TRP A 35 11.43 -5.94 2.37
N GLN A 36 11.11 -4.65 2.40
CA GLN A 36 11.92 -3.58 1.82
C GLN A 36 13.34 -3.58 2.40
N GLN A 37 13.47 -3.68 3.73
CA GLN A 37 14.76 -3.76 4.41
C GLN A 37 15.54 -5.03 4.03
N THR A 38 14.87 -6.18 4.00
CA THR A 38 15.50 -7.47 3.67
C THR A 38 16.04 -7.50 2.24
N ASN A 39 15.38 -6.79 1.32
CA ASN A 39 15.76 -6.70 -0.08
C ASN A 39 16.64 -5.47 -0.41
N ASN A 40 17.08 -4.70 0.59
CA ASN A 40 17.89 -3.48 0.43
C ASN A 40 17.26 -2.45 -0.53
N VAL A 41 15.93 -2.34 -0.54
CA VAL A 41 15.20 -1.39 -1.39
C VAL A 41 15.13 -0.04 -0.68
N THR A 42 15.71 1.01 -1.27
CA THR A 42 15.78 2.34 -0.63
C THR A 42 14.62 3.26 -0.99
N GLU A 43 14.13 3.16 -2.23
CA GLU A 43 13.04 3.98 -2.75
C GLU A 43 11.86 3.08 -3.10
N VAL A 44 10.64 3.60 -2.95
CA VAL A 44 9.42 2.85 -3.27
C VAL A 44 8.80 3.48 -4.50
N ASP A 45 8.72 2.69 -5.57
CA ASP A 45 8.06 3.03 -6.82
C ASP A 45 7.14 1.88 -7.27
N GLU A 46 6.64 1.99 -8.49
CA GLU A 46 5.74 0.99 -9.08
C GLU A 46 6.40 -0.39 -9.22
N ASP A 47 7.66 -0.44 -9.62
CA ASP A 47 8.41 -1.68 -9.85
C ASP A 47 8.65 -2.44 -8.54
N VAL A 48 8.96 -1.71 -7.47
CA VAL A 48 9.11 -2.27 -6.12
C VAL A 48 7.81 -2.90 -5.63
N ILE A 49 6.67 -2.25 -5.85
CA ILE A 49 5.37 -2.81 -5.48
C ILE A 49 5.04 -4.05 -6.32
N LEU A 50 5.38 -4.05 -7.61
CA LEU A 50 5.19 -5.23 -8.47
C LEU A 50 6.05 -6.42 -8.03
N ALA A 51 7.30 -6.17 -7.63
CA ALA A 51 8.18 -7.20 -7.08
C ALA A 51 7.60 -7.80 -5.78
N ASP A 52 7.12 -6.96 -4.86
CA ASP A 52 6.47 -7.40 -3.63
C ASP A 52 5.22 -8.25 -3.92
N VAL A 53 4.32 -7.77 -4.80
CA VAL A 53 3.13 -8.51 -5.25
C VAL A 53 3.50 -9.89 -5.82
N SER A 54 4.56 -9.97 -6.63
CA SER A 54 5.05 -11.21 -7.25
C SER A 54 5.55 -12.22 -6.20
N GLU A 55 6.11 -11.75 -5.09
CA GLU A 55 6.49 -12.63 -3.97
C GLU A 55 5.29 -13.04 -3.11
N PHE A 56 4.35 -12.13 -2.87
CA PHE A 56 3.13 -12.42 -2.10
C PHE A 56 2.21 -13.42 -2.82
N SER A 57 2.10 -13.34 -4.15
CA SER A 57 1.28 -14.25 -4.96
C SER A 57 1.76 -15.71 -4.92
N LYS A 58 3.05 -15.94 -4.61
CA LYS A 58 3.59 -17.29 -4.38
C LYS A 58 3.10 -17.90 -3.06
N LYS A 59 2.66 -17.06 -2.11
CA LYS A 59 2.32 -17.46 -0.72
C LYS A 59 0.83 -17.38 -0.41
N TYR A 60 0.07 -16.57 -1.14
CA TYR A 60 -1.34 -16.28 -0.85
C TYR A 60 -2.20 -16.33 -2.12
N GLU A 61 -3.48 -16.64 -1.93
CA GLU A 61 -4.48 -16.53 -3.02
C GLU A 61 -4.65 -15.07 -3.47
N GLY A 62 -4.95 -14.87 -4.76
CA GLY A 62 -4.98 -13.54 -5.38
C GLY A 62 -5.84 -12.51 -4.63
N SER A 63 -7.04 -12.87 -4.18
CA SER A 63 -7.92 -11.97 -3.42
C SER A 63 -7.30 -11.48 -2.10
N SER A 64 -6.50 -12.34 -1.45
CA SER A 64 -5.77 -12.00 -0.23
C SER A 64 -4.57 -11.10 -0.53
N VAL A 65 -3.84 -11.34 -1.62
CA VAL A 65 -2.74 -10.48 -2.09
C VAL A 65 -3.24 -9.06 -2.33
N TRP A 66 -4.33 -8.90 -3.08
CA TRP A 66 -4.87 -7.57 -3.41
C TRP A 66 -5.34 -6.80 -2.17
N THR A 67 -5.96 -7.50 -1.22
CA THR A 67 -6.38 -6.88 0.03
C THR A 67 -5.17 -6.32 0.79
N LYS A 68 -4.09 -7.11 0.89
CA LYS A 68 -2.86 -6.71 1.58
C LYS A 68 -2.16 -5.54 0.88
N ILE A 69 -2.02 -5.61 -0.44
CA ILE A 69 -1.38 -4.57 -1.24
C ILE A 69 -2.17 -3.26 -1.20
N SER A 70 -3.51 -3.33 -1.21
CA SER A 70 -4.35 -2.15 -1.05
C SER A 70 -4.13 -1.48 0.32
N MET A 71 -3.94 -2.28 1.38
CA MET A 71 -3.60 -1.75 2.71
C MET A 71 -2.24 -1.05 2.71
N VAL A 72 -1.21 -1.68 2.11
CA VAL A 72 0.13 -1.10 1.98
C VAL A 72 0.09 0.23 1.23
N LYS A 73 -0.64 0.29 0.10
CA LYS A 73 -0.81 1.53 -0.69
C LYS A 73 -1.46 2.65 0.11
N SER A 74 -2.55 2.36 0.83
CA SER A 74 -3.18 3.35 1.71
C SER A 74 -2.23 3.87 2.78
N MET A 75 -1.36 3.00 3.31
CA MET A 75 -0.38 3.37 4.33
C MET A 75 0.76 4.20 3.74
N LEU A 76 1.27 3.87 2.55
CA LEU A 76 2.29 4.67 1.84
C LEU A 76 1.76 6.07 1.51
N LEU A 77 0.53 6.17 1.04
CA LEU A 77 -0.12 7.46 0.77
C LEU A 77 -0.35 8.27 2.05
N THR A 78 -0.69 7.62 3.17
CA THR A 78 -0.99 8.31 4.43
C THR A 78 0.27 8.71 5.19
N ASN A 79 1.27 7.84 5.25
CA ASN A 79 2.46 8.02 6.08
C ASN A 79 3.62 8.68 5.33
N GLU A 80 3.78 8.38 4.04
CA GLU A 80 4.91 8.84 3.24
C GLU A 80 4.47 9.83 2.14
N ASN A 81 3.16 10.07 1.98
CA ASN A 81 2.59 10.87 0.89
C ASN A 81 3.03 10.38 -0.50
N LEU A 82 3.24 9.06 -0.61
CA LEU A 82 3.59 8.38 -1.86
C LEU A 82 2.32 7.84 -2.50
N ASP A 83 1.95 8.43 -3.63
CA ASP A 83 0.81 7.98 -4.42
C ASP A 83 1.24 6.95 -5.46
N ILE A 84 0.89 5.68 -5.20
CA ILE A 84 1.18 4.53 -6.07
C ILE A 84 -0.14 3.95 -6.62
N SER A 85 -1.16 4.80 -6.73
CA SER A 85 -2.48 4.47 -7.30
C SER A 85 -2.48 4.35 -8.82
N SER A 86 -1.43 4.85 -9.49
CA SER A 86 -1.20 4.75 -10.95
C SER A 86 -1.22 3.31 -11.49
N LEU A 87 -0.89 2.33 -10.64
CA LEU A 87 -0.98 0.91 -10.98
C LEU A 87 -2.40 0.57 -11.46
N CYS A 88 -2.53 0.28 -12.75
CA CYS A 88 -3.76 -0.19 -13.38
C CYS A 88 -4.01 -1.65 -12.95
N ILE A 89 -4.54 -1.83 -11.75
CA ILE A 89 -4.66 -3.12 -11.02
C ILE A 89 -5.61 -4.13 -11.68
N SER A 90 -6.32 -3.76 -12.76
CA SER A 90 -7.25 -4.67 -13.45
C SER A 90 -6.57 -5.76 -14.28
N GLN A 91 -5.29 -5.64 -14.60
CA GLN A 91 -4.66 -6.53 -15.61
C GLN A 91 -4.07 -7.84 -15.03
N ILE A 92 -3.61 -7.86 -13.77
CA ILE A 92 -2.89 -9.03 -13.23
C ILE A 92 -3.86 -10.12 -12.68
N ILE A 93 -5.10 -9.78 -12.34
CA ILE A 93 -6.13 -10.74 -11.86
C ILE A 93 -6.47 -11.79 -12.94
N HIS A 94 -6.29 -11.46 -14.22
CA HIS A 94 -6.60 -12.37 -15.32
C HIS A 94 -5.47 -13.35 -15.66
N GLU A 95 -4.23 -13.13 -15.20
CA GLU A 95 -3.08 -13.98 -15.55
C GLU A 95 -2.70 -15.00 -14.47
N THR A 96 -3.30 -14.94 -13.29
CA THR A 96 -3.14 -15.98 -12.25
C THR A 96 -4.34 -16.92 -12.26
N LYS A 97 -4.41 -17.76 -13.30
CA LYS A 97 -5.23 -18.97 -13.34
C LYS A 97 -4.55 -20.06 -14.17
#